data_AF-A0A537B406-F1
#
_entry.id   AF-A0A537B406-F1
#
_cell.length_a   1.000
_cell.length_b   1.000
_cell.length_c   1.000
_cell.angle_alpha   90.00
_cell.angle_beta   90.00
_cell.angle_gamma   90.00
#
_symmetry.space_group_name_H-M   'P 1'
#
loop_
_entity.id
_entity.type
_entity.pdbx_description
1 polymer ?
#
loop_
_entity_poly.entity_id
_entity_poly.type
_entity_poly.pdbx_seq_one_letter_code
_entity_poly.pdbx_strand_id
1 'polypeptide(L)'
;MVDMNKGNDKLVERLRSNTERGSILWRLVRPVVRPVWSLIHNRDYVSDYDRDYYLYHGCVLPPREMRGRLGASFLADGFYLESGIAEARRLAARLAYSKSSLVVDIGCGLGRLATGMLWEFGDVQYLGIDSNPVFAEWCREHIERNHPSFRFIHLDVVNELYNPAGKIDGDRIRLPLADATADIVYLWGLFTNMGPEHVRIYVSEMSRIAREGSRIFLTAFVEENVPEVSFIPKGYVPYECVKPLQCVRYSKEFLFSIFSRYGLVVEEFRHHGGAFPSQSEVYLRKEKVAA
;
A
#
# COMPACT_ATOMS: atom_id res chain seq x y z
N MET A 1 -22.51 -24.76 -9.89
CA MET A 1 -22.02 -25.02 -8.53
C MET A 1 -21.21 -26.29 -8.57
N VAL A 2 -19.88 -26.17 -8.59
CA VAL A 2 -18.95 -27.29 -8.42
C VAL A 2 -18.32 -27.09 -7.04
N ASP A 3 -18.47 -28.11 -6.20
CA ASP A 3 -18.14 -28.11 -4.79
C ASP A 3 -16.64 -28.37 -4.57
N MET A 4 -15.90 -27.35 -4.12
CA MET A 4 -14.43 -27.40 -3.95
C MET A 4 -13.97 -28.03 -2.63
N ASN A 5 -14.86 -28.57 -1.80
CA ASN A 5 -14.50 -29.05 -0.46
C ASN A 5 -13.98 -30.50 -0.40
N LYS A 6 -14.00 -31.28 -1.49
CA LYS A 6 -13.57 -32.70 -1.44
C LYS A 6 -12.05 -32.92 -1.53
N GLY A 7 -11.25 -31.87 -1.78
CA GLY A 7 -9.79 -31.99 -1.94
C GLY A 7 -8.98 -31.96 -0.64
N ASN A 8 -9.48 -31.26 0.39
CA ASN A 8 -8.73 -31.01 1.62
C ASN A 8 -8.73 -32.20 2.60
N ASP A 9 -9.79 -33.01 2.62
CA ASP A 9 -9.91 -34.13 3.57
C ASP A 9 -8.87 -35.24 3.33
N LYS A 10 -8.50 -35.47 2.06
CA LYS A 10 -7.47 -36.47 1.70
C LYS A 10 -6.04 -36.04 2.09
N LEU A 11 -5.77 -34.74 2.19
CA LEU A 11 -4.46 -34.23 2.61
C LEU A 11 -4.29 -34.35 4.14
N VAL A 12 -5.39 -34.14 4.88
CA VAL A 12 -5.43 -34.24 6.35
C VAL A 12 -5.28 -35.69 6.82
N GLU A 13 -5.87 -36.67 6.14
CA GLU A 13 -5.65 -38.09 6.44
C GLU A 13 -4.20 -38.53 6.18
N ARG A 14 -3.57 -38.00 5.12
CA ARG A 14 -2.17 -38.33 4.75
C ARG A 14 -1.14 -37.79 5.73
N LEU A 15 -1.46 -36.70 6.44
CA LEU A 15 -0.62 -36.10 7.49
C LEU A 15 -0.82 -36.78 8.85
N ARG A 16 -2.02 -37.32 9.12
CA ARG A 16 -2.30 -38.13 10.32
C ARG A 16 -1.59 -39.49 10.32
N SER A 17 -1.44 -40.15 9.17
CA SER A 17 -0.76 -41.46 9.12
C SER A 17 0.76 -41.39 9.35
N ASN A 18 1.37 -40.21 9.29
CA ASN A 18 2.81 -40.00 9.50
C ASN A 18 3.17 -39.52 10.92
N THR A 19 2.19 -39.30 11.80
CA THR A 19 2.40 -38.66 13.12
C THR A 19 2.50 -39.62 14.31
N GLU A 20 2.31 -40.94 14.13
CA GLU A 20 2.34 -41.91 15.24
C GLU A 20 3.68 -42.63 15.48
N ARG A 21 4.78 -42.28 14.81
CA ARG A 21 6.12 -42.77 15.20
C ARG A 21 6.97 -41.64 15.76
N GLY A 22 7.10 -41.64 17.08
CA GLY A 22 7.91 -40.71 17.87
C GLY A 22 9.38 -40.72 17.47
N SER A 23 9.73 -39.92 16.47
CA SER A 23 11.11 -39.70 16.05
C SER A 23 11.74 -38.58 16.86
N ILE A 24 13.03 -38.74 17.16
CA ILE A 24 13.90 -37.77 17.86
C ILE A 24 13.86 -36.40 17.17
N LEU A 25 13.60 -36.37 15.86
CA LEU A 25 13.41 -35.16 15.07
C LEU A 25 12.28 -34.29 15.64
N TRP A 26 11.17 -34.89 16.07
CA TRP A 26 10.02 -34.12 16.57
C TRP A 26 10.29 -33.44 17.92
N ARG A 27 11.15 -34.02 18.76
CA ARG A 27 11.61 -33.39 20.00
C ARG A 27 12.51 -32.17 19.75
N LEU A 28 13.23 -32.14 18.63
CA LEU A 28 14.11 -31.03 18.24
C LEU A 28 13.35 -29.87 17.58
N VAL A 29 12.29 -30.14 16.80
CA VAL A 29 11.51 -29.06 16.17
C VAL A 29 10.44 -28.47 17.11
N ARG A 30 9.96 -29.24 18.10
CA ARG A 30 8.89 -28.83 19.04
C ARG A 30 9.08 -27.45 19.71
N PRO A 31 10.29 -26.99 20.11
CA PRO A 31 10.49 -25.65 20.68
C PRO A 31 10.35 -24.51 19.65
N VAL A 32 10.52 -24.80 18.35
CA VAL A 32 10.42 -23.83 17.23
C VAL A 32 9.01 -23.82 16.66
N VAL A 33 8.35 -24.98 16.58
CA VAL A 33 6.97 -25.07 16.06
C VAL A 33 5.94 -24.60 17.10
N ARG A 34 6.22 -24.70 18.41
CA ARG A 34 5.26 -24.31 19.45
C ARG A 34 5.00 -22.79 19.54
N PRO A 35 5.99 -21.88 19.41
CA PRO A 35 5.75 -20.44 19.32
C PRO A 35 5.00 -20.06 18.04
N VAL A 36 5.37 -20.68 16.90
CA VAL A 36 4.72 -20.45 15.59
C VAL A 36 3.28 -20.97 15.62
N TRP A 37 3.04 -22.14 16.20
CA TRP A 37 1.70 -22.70 16.36
C TRP A 37 0.86 -21.95 17.39
N SER A 38 1.44 -21.37 18.45
CA SER A 38 0.72 -20.46 19.36
C SER A 38 0.46 -19.07 18.77
N LEU A 39 1.29 -18.62 17.81
CA LEU A 39 1.00 -17.43 16.99
C LEU A 39 -0.15 -17.69 16.00
N ILE A 40 -0.30 -18.92 15.51
CA ILE A 40 -1.33 -19.30 14.53
C ILE A 40 -2.62 -19.81 15.20
N HIS A 41 -2.53 -20.42 16.37
CA HIS A 41 -3.63 -20.98 17.16
C HIS A 41 -3.62 -20.39 18.57
N ASN A 42 -3.60 -19.06 18.65
CA ASN A 42 -3.83 -18.40 19.92
C ASN A 42 -5.25 -18.73 20.38
N ARG A 43 -5.37 -19.59 21.40
CA ARG A 43 -6.64 -20.17 21.86
C ARG A 43 -7.53 -19.17 22.60
N ASP A 44 -7.06 -17.92 22.73
CA ASP A 44 -7.81 -16.77 23.22
C ASP A 44 -8.28 -15.84 22.07
N TYR A 45 -8.14 -16.26 20.80
CA TYR A 45 -8.73 -15.54 19.67
C TYR A 45 -10.23 -15.81 19.59
N VAL A 46 -11.01 -15.03 20.32
CA VAL A 46 -12.45 -14.88 20.05
C VAL A 46 -12.55 -14.07 18.76
N SER A 47 -12.80 -14.74 17.64
CA SER A 47 -13.05 -14.09 16.36
C SER A 47 -14.40 -13.36 16.44
N ASP A 48 -14.36 -12.05 16.63
CA ASP A 48 -15.53 -11.19 16.52
C ASP A 48 -15.73 -10.87 15.03
N TYR A 49 -16.28 -11.86 14.28
CA TYR A 49 -16.51 -11.78 12.83
C TYR A 49 -17.53 -10.69 12.44
N ASP A 50 -18.24 -10.11 13.42
CA ASP A 50 -19.33 -9.16 13.21
C ASP A 50 -18.94 -7.68 13.36
N ARG A 51 -17.65 -7.35 13.62
CA ARG A 51 -17.24 -5.94 13.71
C ARG A 51 -16.73 -5.40 12.38
N ASP A 52 -17.32 -4.28 11.98
CA ASP A 52 -16.91 -3.44 10.87
C ASP A 52 -15.64 -2.61 11.17
N TYR A 53 -15.20 -2.55 12.44
CA TYR A 53 -13.92 -1.96 12.87
C TYR A 53 -13.38 -2.53 14.20
N TYR A 54 -12.10 -2.24 14.50
CA TYR A 54 -11.46 -2.55 15.79
C TYR A 54 -10.98 -1.27 16.48
N LEU A 55 -11.13 -1.18 17.80
CA LEU A 55 -10.53 -0.10 18.58
C LEU A 55 -9.15 -0.52 19.07
N TYR A 56 -8.14 0.29 18.78
CA TYR A 56 -6.78 0.07 19.23
C TYR A 56 -6.15 1.40 19.64
N HIS A 57 -5.78 1.52 20.92
CA HIS A 57 -5.30 2.78 21.53
C HIS A 57 -6.23 3.99 21.29
N GLY A 58 -7.54 3.79 21.15
CA GLY A 58 -8.50 4.86 20.88
C GLY A 58 -8.65 5.20 19.38
N CYS A 59 -7.88 4.55 18.50
CA CYS A 59 -8.07 4.63 17.05
C CYS A 59 -9.08 3.60 16.56
N VAL A 60 -9.90 4.01 15.58
CA VAL A 60 -10.73 3.11 14.78
C VAL A 60 -9.86 2.52 13.67
N LEU A 61 -9.64 1.21 13.71
CA LEU A 61 -8.86 0.47 12.73
C LEU A 61 -9.76 -0.43 11.86
N PRO A 62 -9.39 -0.67 10.59
CA PRO A 62 -10.14 -1.59 9.75
C PRO A 62 -10.05 -3.04 10.25
N PRO A 63 -11.02 -3.89 9.86
CA PRO A 63 -10.98 -5.32 10.16
C PRO A 63 -9.66 -5.97 9.73
N ARG A 64 -9.15 -6.89 10.54
CA ARG A 64 -7.85 -7.54 10.31
C ARG A 64 -7.83 -8.24 8.94
N GLU A 65 -8.91 -8.91 8.59
CA GLU A 65 -9.12 -9.63 7.35
C GLU A 65 -9.06 -8.67 6.14
N MET A 66 -9.56 -7.44 6.31
CA MET A 66 -9.49 -6.40 5.30
C MET A 66 -8.06 -5.88 5.16
N ARG A 67 -7.37 -5.63 6.29
CA ARG A 67 -5.97 -5.21 6.32
C ARG A 67 -5.01 -6.25 5.76
N GLY A 68 -5.30 -7.53 5.91
CA GLY A 68 -4.49 -8.62 5.34
C GLY A 68 -4.31 -8.52 3.82
N ARG A 69 -5.22 -7.83 3.12
CA ARG A 69 -5.11 -7.53 1.67
C ARG A 69 -3.99 -6.54 1.33
N LEU A 70 -3.52 -5.78 2.31
CA LEU A 70 -2.37 -4.87 2.20
C LEU A 70 -1.04 -5.61 2.45
N GLY A 71 -1.09 -6.82 3.02
CA GLY A 71 0.07 -7.64 3.39
C GLY A 71 -0.06 -8.22 4.80
N ALA A 72 0.64 -9.34 5.05
CA ALA A 72 0.49 -10.12 6.28
C ALA A 72 0.84 -9.32 7.55
N SER A 73 1.83 -8.43 7.49
CA SER A 73 2.21 -7.58 8.63
C SER A 73 1.07 -6.68 9.10
N PHE A 74 0.19 -6.27 8.19
CA PHE A 74 -0.96 -5.39 8.51
C PHE A 74 -2.08 -6.12 9.26
N LEU A 75 -2.00 -7.43 9.49
CA LEU A 75 -2.89 -8.14 10.42
C LEU A 75 -2.66 -7.69 11.87
N ALA A 76 -1.44 -7.28 12.22
CA ALA A 76 -1.11 -6.80 13.55
C ALA A 76 -1.56 -5.34 13.72
N ASP A 77 -2.38 -5.08 14.75
CA ASP A 77 -2.94 -3.75 15.03
C ASP A 77 -1.84 -2.70 15.29
N GLY A 78 -0.84 -3.08 16.10
CA GLY A 78 0.35 -2.27 16.38
C GLY A 78 1.09 -1.87 15.12
N PHE A 79 1.37 -2.84 14.23
CA PHE A 79 2.07 -2.55 12.98
C PHE A 79 1.28 -1.60 12.07
N TYR A 80 -0.04 -1.80 11.95
CA TYR A 80 -0.88 -0.92 11.14
C TYR A 80 -0.85 0.53 11.65
N LEU A 81 -1.07 0.73 12.96
CA LEU A 81 -1.07 2.07 13.56
C LEU A 81 0.33 2.71 13.54
N GLU A 82 1.36 2.01 14.00
CA GLU A 82 2.73 2.54 14.09
C GLU A 82 3.31 2.87 12.71
N SER A 83 3.03 2.05 11.68
CA SER A 83 3.46 2.35 10.32
C SER A 83 2.72 3.56 9.73
N GLY A 84 1.44 3.76 10.07
CA GLY A 84 0.72 4.98 9.72
C GLY A 84 1.32 6.22 10.38
N ILE A 85 1.60 6.14 11.69
CA ILE A 85 2.24 7.20 12.47
C ILE A 85 3.63 7.56 11.91
N ALA A 86 4.43 6.55 11.57
CA ALA A 86 5.76 6.76 10.99
C ALA A 86 5.68 7.56 9.68
N GLU A 87 4.70 7.24 8.82
CA GLU A 87 4.49 7.97 7.57
C GLU A 87 3.91 9.38 7.80
N ALA A 88 3.02 9.58 8.77
CA ALA A 88 2.55 10.91 9.16
C ALA A 88 3.72 11.80 9.64
N ARG A 89 4.62 11.26 10.47
CA ARG A 89 5.84 11.94 10.90
C ARG A 89 6.79 12.23 9.74
N ARG A 90 6.86 11.34 8.73
CA ARG A 90 7.63 11.58 7.50
C ARG A 90 7.12 12.80 6.75
N LEU A 91 5.80 13.03 6.68
CA LEU A 91 5.24 14.22 6.03
C LEU A 91 5.84 15.50 6.64
N ALA A 92 5.84 15.59 7.98
CA ALA A 92 6.42 16.73 8.71
C ALA A 92 7.94 16.84 8.55
N ALA A 93 8.64 15.70 8.63
CA ALA A 93 10.11 15.69 8.62
C ALA A 93 10.73 15.89 7.22
N ARG A 94 10.03 15.49 6.15
CA ARG A 94 10.63 15.39 4.80
C ARG A 94 9.82 16.03 3.68
N LEU A 95 8.52 16.26 3.86
CA LEU A 95 7.64 16.76 2.79
C LEU A 95 7.11 18.16 3.05
N ALA A 96 7.75 18.91 3.97
CA ALA A 96 7.37 20.27 4.34
C ALA A 96 5.89 20.42 4.73
N TYR A 97 5.33 19.38 5.35
CA TYR A 97 3.95 19.39 5.82
C TYR A 97 3.72 20.47 6.88
N SER A 98 2.57 21.11 6.79
CA SER A 98 2.02 22.06 7.75
C SER A 98 0.52 21.79 7.94
N LYS A 99 -0.09 22.33 9.00
CA LYS A 99 -1.54 22.17 9.23
C LYS A 99 -2.44 22.76 8.12
N SER A 100 -1.91 23.67 7.30
CA SER A 100 -2.60 24.22 6.14
C SER A 100 -2.39 23.41 4.85
N SER A 101 -1.52 22.40 4.85
CA SER A 101 -1.23 21.58 3.68
C SER A 101 -2.40 20.65 3.37
N LEU A 102 -2.86 20.66 2.12
CA LEU A 102 -3.69 19.58 1.58
C LEU A 102 -2.79 18.41 1.16
N VAL A 103 -2.96 17.28 1.85
CA VAL A 103 -2.30 16.01 1.53
C VAL A 103 -3.21 15.16 0.65
N VAL A 104 -2.72 14.76 -0.53
CA VAL A 104 -3.43 13.86 -1.44
C VAL A 104 -2.74 12.51 -1.46
N ASP A 105 -3.43 11.47 -0.99
CA ASP A 105 -2.95 10.09 -0.89
C ASP A 105 -3.58 9.23 -1.99
N ILE A 106 -2.80 8.87 -2.99
CA ILE A 106 -3.26 8.12 -4.17
C ILE A 106 -2.97 6.63 -3.95
N GLY A 107 -4.02 5.83 -3.96
CA GLY A 107 -3.97 4.45 -3.45
C GLY A 107 -4.00 4.43 -1.92
N CYS A 108 -4.88 5.24 -1.31
CA CYS A 108 -4.93 5.41 0.15
C CYS A 108 -5.28 4.12 0.91
N GLY A 109 -5.78 3.11 0.20
CA GLY A 109 -6.22 1.83 0.76
C GLY A 109 -7.23 2.05 1.87
N LEU A 110 -6.99 1.37 2.99
CA LEU A 110 -7.81 1.47 4.18
C LEU A 110 -7.48 2.66 5.08
N GLY A 111 -6.94 3.77 4.54
CA GLY A 111 -6.68 4.98 5.31
C GLY A 111 -5.53 4.85 6.31
N ARG A 112 -4.48 4.10 5.98
CA ARG A 112 -3.33 3.89 6.88
C ARG A 112 -2.60 5.21 7.20
N LEU A 113 -2.32 6.02 6.18
CA LEU A 113 -1.74 7.35 6.37
C LEU A 113 -2.74 8.26 7.09
N ALA A 114 -4.01 8.26 6.70
CA ALA A 114 -5.06 9.04 7.34
C ALA A 114 -5.14 8.78 8.86
N THR A 115 -5.13 7.51 9.26
CA THR A 115 -5.12 7.08 10.67
C THR A 115 -3.89 7.62 11.41
N GLY A 116 -2.71 7.52 10.80
CA GLY A 116 -1.48 8.07 11.37
C GLY A 116 -1.50 9.59 11.51
N MET A 117 -2.06 10.30 10.51
CA MET A 117 -2.21 11.74 10.52
C MET A 117 -3.19 12.20 11.59
N LEU A 118 -4.32 11.51 11.75
CA LEU A 118 -5.28 11.76 12.83
C LEU A 118 -4.62 11.60 14.20
N TRP A 119 -3.84 10.54 14.38
CA TRP A 119 -3.10 10.31 15.62
C TRP A 119 -2.09 11.43 15.93
N GLU A 120 -1.26 11.79 14.95
CA GLU A 120 -0.16 12.73 15.18
C GLU A 120 -0.61 14.21 15.19
N PHE A 121 -1.62 14.55 14.39
CA PHE A 121 -1.96 15.95 14.09
C PHE A 121 -3.41 16.33 14.37
N GLY A 122 -4.30 15.36 14.62
CA GLY A 122 -5.75 15.57 14.71
C GLY A 122 -6.39 15.86 13.35
N ASP A 123 -7.38 16.75 13.32
CA ASP A 123 -8.06 17.14 12.08
C ASP A 123 -7.15 17.99 11.17
N VAL A 124 -6.97 17.52 9.93
CA VAL A 124 -6.10 18.12 8.91
C VAL A 124 -6.78 18.05 7.54
N GLN A 125 -6.23 18.73 6.53
CA GLN A 125 -6.75 18.66 5.15
C GLN A 125 -6.16 17.43 4.45
N TYR A 126 -7.00 16.42 4.23
CA TYR A 126 -6.59 15.15 3.61
C TYR A 126 -7.60 14.69 2.57
N LEU A 127 -7.10 14.20 1.44
CA LEU A 127 -7.89 13.53 0.42
C LEU A 127 -7.26 12.18 0.06
N GLY A 128 -7.96 11.10 0.40
CA GLY A 128 -7.62 9.75 -0.02
C GLY A 128 -8.36 9.38 -1.31
N ILE A 129 -7.66 8.75 -2.25
CA ILE A 129 -8.24 8.24 -3.48
C ILE A 129 -7.87 6.77 -3.62
N ASP A 130 -8.85 5.90 -3.86
CA ASP A 130 -8.59 4.48 -4.08
C ASP A 130 -9.46 3.90 -5.20
N SER A 131 -8.96 2.85 -5.85
CA SER A 131 -9.68 2.10 -6.88
C SER A 131 -10.59 1.02 -6.32
N ASN A 132 -10.42 0.67 -5.04
CA ASN A 132 -11.23 -0.32 -4.36
C ASN A 132 -12.44 0.37 -3.69
N PRO A 133 -13.68 0.13 -4.15
CA PRO A 133 -14.85 0.79 -3.59
C PRO A 133 -15.08 0.41 -2.12
N VAL A 134 -14.77 -0.83 -1.72
CA VAL A 134 -14.93 -1.30 -0.33
C VAL A 134 -13.99 -0.55 0.61
N PHE A 135 -12.77 -0.26 0.17
CA PHE A 135 -11.79 0.46 0.99
C PHE A 135 -12.19 1.93 1.17
N ALA A 136 -12.60 2.57 0.08
CA ALA A 136 -13.09 3.95 0.12
C ALA A 136 -14.36 4.08 0.97
N GLU A 137 -15.32 3.14 0.84
CA GLU A 137 -16.54 3.11 1.66
C GLU A 137 -16.20 3.00 3.14
N TRP A 138 -15.33 2.05 3.51
CA TRP A 138 -14.92 1.86 4.89
C TRP A 138 -14.31 3.13 5.49
N CYS A 139 -13.43 3.80 4.75
CA CYS A 139 -12.82 5.05 5.20
C CYS A 139 -13.86 6.18 5.37
N ARG A 140 -14.88 6.25 4.50
CA ARG A 140 -15.96 7.24 4.66
C ARG A 140 -16.75 7.01 5.94
N GLU A 141 -17.13 5.76 6.18
CA GLU A 141 -17.96 5.39 7.32
C GLU A 141 -17.25 5.60 8.66
N HIS A 142 -15.96 5.27 8.72
CA HIS A 142 -15.21 5.17 9.97
C HIS A 142 -14.26 6.35 10.25
N ILE A 143 -13.82 7.06 9.20
CA ILE A 143 -12.90 8.20 9.31
C ILE A 143 -13.63 9.50 8.96
N GLU A 144 -14.08 9.67 7.71
CA GLU A 144 -14.67 10.93 7.20
C GLU A 144 -15.88 11.38 8.02
N ARG A 145 -16.73 10.44 8.45
CA ARG A 145 -17.94 10.72 9.23
C ARG A 145 -17.66 11.54 10.51
N ASN A 146 -16.55 11.25 11.20
CA ASN A 146 -16.18 11.93 12.44
C ASN A 146 -15.12 13.02 12.22
N HIS A 147 -14.42 12.97 11.08
CA HIS A 147 -13.33 13.87 10.72
C HIS A 147 -13.56 14.43 9.31
N PRO A 148 -14.50 15.39 9.13
CA PRO A 148 -14.99 15.82 7.81
C PRO A 148 -13.93 16.52 6.94
N SER A 149 -12.77 16.88 7.49
CA SER A 149 -11.62 17.38 6.73
C SER A 149 -10.79 16.27 6.06
N PHE A 150 -11.02 15.00 6.43
CA PHE A 150 -10.54 13.82 5.73
C PHE A 150 -11.61 13.36 4.76
N ARG A 151 -11.32 13.44 3.46
CA ARG A 151 -12.26 13.04 2.40
C ARG A 151 -11.73 11.80 1.69
N PHE A 152 -12.63 10.92 1.25
CA PHE A 152 -12.27 9.72 0.49
C PHE A 152 -13.06 9.57 -0.80
N ILE A 153 -12.36 9.36 -1.91
CA ILE A 153 -12.95 9.18 -3.25
C ILE A 153 -12.65 7.76 -3.76
N HIS A 154 -13.70 7.08 -4.21
CA HIS A 154 -13.56 5.90 -5.04
C HIS A 154 -13.43 6.37 -6.48
N LEU A 155 -12.29 6.06 -7.10
CA LEU A 155 -12.04 6.35 -8.50
C LEU A 155 -12.02 5.00 -9.25
N ASP A 156 -13.01 4.75 -10.10
CA ASP A 156 -13.22 3.45 -10.77
C ASP A 156 -12.25 3.20 -11.93
N VAL A 157 -10.94 3.29 -11.63
CA VAL A 157 -9.84 3.09 -12.58
C VAL A 157 -9.44 1.64 -12.66
N VAL A 158 -9.09 1.20 -13.86
CA VAL A 158 -8.58 -0.15 -14.11
C VAL A 158 -7.23 -0.33 -13.43
N ASN A 159 -7.13 -1.43 -12.69
CA ASN A 159 -5.86 -2.01 -12.28
C ASN A 159 -6.04 -3.53 -12.24
N GLU A 160 -5.28 -4.27 -13.05
CA GLU A 160 -5.47 -5.70 -13.26
C GLU A 160 -5.24 -6.55 -11.99
N LEU A 161 -4.57 -5.98 -10.97
CA LEU A 161 -4.40 -6.61 -9.67
C LEU A 161 -5.52 -6.24 -8.68
N TYR A 162 -5.89 -4.95 -8.60
CA TYR A 162 -6.74 -4.41 -7.55
C TYR A 162 -8.17 -4.07 -7.98
N ASN A 163 -8.37 -3.62 -9.21
CA ASN A 163 -9.68 -3.30 -9.80
C ASN A 163 -9.75 -3.73 -11.29
N PRO A 164 -9.74 -5.05 -11.58
CA PRO A 164 -9.69 -5.54 -12.97
C PRO A 164 -10.98 -5.26 -13.75
N ALA A 165 -12.07 -4.91 -13.07
CA ALA A 165 -13.35 -4.55 -13.68
C ALA A 165 -13.58 -3.03 -13.75
N GLY A 166 -12.52 -2.24 -13.53
CA GLY A 166 -12.58 -0.78 -13.59
C GLY A 166 -13.10 -0.27 -14.92
N LYS A 167 -13.75 0.90 -14.91
CA LYS A 167 -14.41 1.48 -16.09
C LYS A 167 -13.65 2.64 -16.73
N ILE A 168 -12.65 3.16 -16.03
CA ILE A 168 -11.80 4.27 -16.45
C ILE A 168 -10.40 3.72 -16.70
N ASP A 169 -9.86 3.90 -17.89
CA ASP A 169 -8.54 3.39 -18.27
C ASP A 169 -7.87 4.32 -19.29
N GLY A 170 -6.56 4.18 -19.46
CA GLY A 170 -5.76 4.93 -20.41
C GLY A 170 -5.89 6.44 -20.23
N ASP A 171 -6.08 7.14 -21.34
CA ASP A 171 -6.20 8.60 -21.41
C ASP A 171 -7.43 9.17 -20.68
N ARG A 172 -8.41 8.33 -20.32
CA ARG A 172 -9.58 8.73 -19.52
C ARG A 172 -9.28 8.82 -18.03
N ILE A 173 -8.15 8.29 -17.56
CA ILE A 173 -7.76 8.37 -16.14
C ILE A 173 -7.50 9.82 -15.79
N ARG A 174 -8.26 10.30 -14.81
CA ARG A 174 -8.20 11.67 -14.30
C ARG A 174 -8.39 11.66 -12.79
N LEU A 175 -7.41 12.18 -12.05
CA LEU A 175 -7.58 12.39 -10.62
C LEU A 175 -8.61 13.51 -10.38
N PRO A 176 -9.61 13.30 -9.50
CA PRO A 176 -10.73 14.20 -9.27
C PRO A 176 -10.34 15.43 -8.43
N LEU A 177 -9.30 16.14 -8.88
CA LEU A 177 -8.84 17.41 -8.33
C LEU A 177 -8.63 18.41 -9.46
N ALA A 178 -8.81 19.68 -9.13
CA ALA A 178 -8.36 20.78 -9.97
C ALA A 178 -6.82 20.81 -10.07
N ASP A 179 -6.32 21.49 -11.08
CA ASP A 179 -4.89 21.72 -11.27
C ASP A 179 -4.34 22.55 -10.09
N ALA A 180 -3.05 22.37 -9.75
CA ALA A 180 -2.35 23.14 -8.72
C ALA A 180 -3.11 23.26 -7.39
N THR A 181 -3.61 22.14 -6.87
CA THR A 181 -4.45 22.07 -5.66
C THR A 181 -3.77 21.38 -4.47
N ALA A 182 -2.85 20.44 -4.70
CA ALA A 182 -2.20 19.66 -3.65
C ALA A 182 -0.90 20.33 -3.18
N ASP A 183 -0.68 20.36 -1.86
CA ASP A 183 0.58 20.80 -1.26
C ASP A 183 1.54 19.62 -1.06
N ILE A 184 0.98 18.42 -0.86
CA ILE A 184 1.71 17.16 -0.83
C ILE A 184 0.93 16.11 -1.62
N VAL A 185 1.63 15.38 -2.50
CA VAL A 185 1.10 14.18 -3.16
C VAL A 185 1.86 12.96 -2.65
N TYR A 186 1.15 11.94 -2.21
CA TYR A 186 1.72 10.77 -1.55
C TYR A 186 1.21 9.49 -2.21
N LEU A 187 2.11 8.57 -2.56
CA LEU A 187 1.79 7.29 -3.20
C LEU A 187 2.62 6.17 -2.57
N TRP A 188 2.06 5.41 -1.64
CA TRP A 188 2.76 4.28 -1.03
C TRP A 188 2.31 2.95 -1.65
N GLY A 189 3.24 2.22 -2.26
CA GLY A 189 3.00 0.88 -2.79
C GLY A 189 2.13 0.84 -4.04
N LEU A 190 1.98 1.97 -4.73
CA LEU A 190 1.20 2.04 -5.96
C LEU A 190 2.03 1.62 -7.19
N PHE A 191 3.20 2.26 -7.39
CA PHE A 191 4.03 2.03 -8.57
C PHE A 191 4.68 0.63 -8.56
N THR A 192 4.81 -0.01 -7.38
CA THR A 192 5.27 -1.40 -7.26
C THR A 192 4.37 -2.41 -7.97
N ASN A 193 3.15 -2.00 -8.35
CA ASN A 193 2.10 -2.85 -8.89
C ASN A 193 1.42 -2.25 -10.14
N MET A 194 2.14 -1.43 -10.90
CA MET A 194 1.60 -0.65 -12.01
C MET A 194 2.38 -0.88 -13.29
N GLY A 195 1.72 -0.84 -14.46
CA GLY A 195 2.40 -0.91 -15.75
C GLY A 195 2.96 0.46 -16.19
N PRO A 196 3.90 0.49 -17.16
CA PRO A 196 4.54 1.74 -17.62
C PRO A 196 3.56 2.76 -18.20
N GLU A 197 2.52 2.31 -18.90
CA GLU A 197 1.50 3.20 -19.49
C GLU A 197 0.74 3.98 -18.40
N HIS A 198 0.25 3.27 -17.38
CA HIS A 198 -0.38 3.91 -16.23
C HIS A 198 0.60 4.78 -15.45
N VAL A 199 1.85 4.36 -15.25
CA VAL A 199 2.87 5.20 -14.58
C VAL A 199 3.00 6.55 -15.28
N ARG A 200 3.06 6.60 -16.63
CA ARG A 200 3.13 7.86 -17.37
C ARG A 200 1.93 8.76 -17.10
N ILE A 201 0.73 8.19 -17.03
CA ILE A 201 -0.51 8.92 -16.76
C ILE A 201 -0.55 9.43 -15.33
N TYR A 202 -0.22 8.58 -14.35
CA TYR A 202 -0.20 8.98 -12.94
C TYR A 202 0.86 10.05 -12.67
N VAL A 203 2.04 9.98 -13.29
CA VAL A 203 3.05 11.04 -13.15
C VAL A 203 2.55 12.37 -13.73
N SER A 204 1.88 12.33 -14.89
CA SER A 204 1.23 13.53 -15.47
C SER A 204 0.19 14.12 -14.51
N GLU A 205 -0.69 13.28 -13.96
CA GLU A 205 -1.73 13.72 -13.03
C GLU A 205 -1.18 14.22 -11.70
N MET A 206 -0.16 13.56 -11.14
CA MET A 206 0.57 14.01 -9.95
C MET A 206 1.14 15.41 -10.18
N SER A 207 1.81 15.62 -11.32
CA SER A 207 2.40 16.90 -11.70
C SER A 207 1.37 18.01 -11.88
N ARG A 208 0.20 17.66 -12.41
CA ARG A 208 -0.90 18.59 -12.65
C ARG A 208 -1.59 19.01 -11.36
N ILE A 209 -1.93 18.08 -10.48
CA ILE A 209 -2.63 18.41 -9.23
C ILE A 209 -1.69 19.10 -8.22
N ALA A 210 -0.38 18.86 -8.32
CA ALA A 210 0.63 19.47 -7.49
C ALA A 210 0.74 20.98 -7.71
N ARG A 211 0.70 21.77 -6.62
CA ARG A 211 1.14 23.17 -6.66
C ARG A 211 2.61 23.26 -7.00
N GLU A 212 3.03 24.40 -7.54
CA GLU A 212 4.45 24.68 -7.73
C GLU A 212 5.20 24.64 -6.39
N GLY A 213 6.36 23.97 -6.38
CA GLY A 213 7.15 23.79 -5.16
C GLY A 213 6.56 22.77 -4.17
N SER A 214 5.41 22.16 -4.45
CA SER A 214 4.84 21.08 -3.63
C SER A 214 5.78 19.86 -3.62
N ARG A 215 5.63 19.04 -2.57
CA ARG A 215 6.41 17.82 -2.39
C ARG A 215 5.60 16.60 -2.78
N ILE A 216 6.27 15.66 -3.42
CA ILE A 216 5.67 14.41 -3.84
C ILE A 216 6.53 13.28 -3.31
N PHE A 217 5.90 12.30 -2.68
CA PHE A 217 6.57 11.10 -2.21
C PHE A 217 5.94 9.88 -2.86
N LEU A 218 6.79 8.96 -3.33
CA LEU A 218 6.32 7.65 -3.74
C LEU A 218 7.29 6.54 -3.41
N THR A 219 6.76 5.31 -3.37
CA THR A 219 7.57 4.10 -3.33
C THR A 219 7.43 3.27 -4.61
N ALA A 220 8.53 2.66 -5.05
CA ALA A 220 8.60 1.83 -6.24
C ALA A 220 9.80 0.86 -6.17
N PHE A 221 9.79 -0.22 -6.94
CA PHE A 221 10.99 -1.05 -7.14
C PHE A 221 11.83 -0.45 -8.28
N VAL A 222 12.96 0.19 -7.93
CA VAL A 222 13.77 0.97 -8.88
C VAL A 222 15.24 0.63 -8.71
N GLU A 223 15.90 0.29 -9.81
CA GLU A 223 17.32 -0.12 -9.86
C GLU A 223 18.05 0.48 -11.07
N GLU A 224 19.38 0.53 -10.99
CA GLU A 224 20.25 0.87 -12.12
C GLU A 224 20.62 -0.39 -12.91
N ASN A 225 20.96 -0.24 -14.19
CA ASN A 225 21.44 -1.34 -15.06
C ASN A 225 20.47 -2.53 -15.20
N VAL A 226 19.16 -2.25 -15.18
CA VAL A 226 18.09 -3.23 -15.42
C VAL A 226 17.27 -2.81 -16.64
N PRO A 227 16.49 -3.72 -17.27
CA PRO A 227 15.54 -3.33 -18.32
C PRO A 227 14.60 -2.22 -17.86
N GLU A 228 14.10 -1.39 -18.78
CA GLU A 228 13.19 -0.28 -18.47
C GLU A 228 12.06 -0.68 -17.53
N VAL A 229 11.44 -1.83 -17.81
CA VAL A 229 10.41 -2.45 -16.96
C VAL A 229 10.65 -3.95 -16.91
N SER A 230 10.48 -4.54 -15.73
CA SER A 230 10.43 -6.00 -15.53
C SER A 230 9.17 -6.34 -14.75
N PHE A 231 8.33 -7.22 -15.30
CA PHE A 231 7.20 -7.81 -14.60
C PHE A 231 7.65 -9.10 -13.93
N ILE A 232 7.29 -9.27 -12.66
CA ILE A 232 7.61 -10.45 -11.82
C ILE A 232 9.06 -10.98 -12.00
N PRO A 233 10.08 -10.11 -11.86
CA PRO A 233 11.47 -10.54 -12.02
C PRO A 233 11.80 -11.72 -11.09
N LYS A 234 12.35 -12.80 -11.66
CA LYS A 234 12.57 -14.06 -10.96
C LYS A 234 13.50 -13.88 -9.76
N GLY A 235 13.07 -14.34 -8.59
CA GLY A 235 13.86 -14.29 -7.35
C GLY A 235 14.05 -12.88 -6.78
N TYR A 236 13.32 -11.90 -7.31
CA TYR A 236 13.46 -10.51 -6.90
C TYR A 236 12.88 -10.27 -5.51
N VAL A 237 11.66 -10.74 -5.26
CA VAL A 237 10.98 -10.62 -3.96
C VAL A 237 10.95 -11.98 -3.24
N PRO A 238 10.88 -12.01 -1.89
CA PRO A 238 10.94 -13.25 -1.12
C PRO A 238 9.62 -14.04 -1.12
N TYR A 239 8.62 -13.60 -1.88
CA TYR A 239 7.30 -14.21 -2.00
C TYR A 239 6.99 -14.57 -3.44
N GLU A 240 6.10 -15.53 -3.63
CA GLU A 240 5.68 -15.96 -4.95
C GLU A 240 4.75 -14.93 -5.61
N CYS A 241 5.07 -14.56 -6.85
CA CYS A 241 4.23 -13.71 -7.68
C CYS A 241 3.62 -14.56 -8.80
N VAL A 242 2.29 -14.67 -8.81
CA VAL A 242 1.50 -15.44 -9.76
C VAL A 242 0.74 -14.57 -10.77
N LYS A 243 0.61 -13.26 -10.51
CA LYS A 243 -0.01 -12.27 -11.39
C LYS A 243 1.03 -11.24 -11.86
N PRO A 244 0.97 -10.77 -13.13
CA PRO A 244 2.00 -9.89 -13.72
C PRO A 244 2.28 -8.59 -12.94
N LEU A 245 1.24 -7.98 -12.36
CA LEU A 245 1.37 -6.72 -11.61
C LEU A 245 1.68 -6.91 -10.13
N GLN A 246 1.93 -8.12 -9.62
CA GLN A 246 2.28 -8.29 -8.19
C GLN A 246 3.66 -7.74 -7.84
N CYS A 247 4.54 -7.60 -8.83
CA CYS A 247 5.82 -6.95 -8.68
C CYS A 247 6.26 -6.38 -10.02
N VAL A 248 6.31 -5.05 -10.10
CA VAL A 248 6.84 -4.34 -11.26
C VAL A 248 8.07 -3.55 -10.83
N ARG A 249 9.20 -3.85 -11.49
CA ARG A 249 10.47 -3.16 -11.30
C ARG A 249 10.75 -2.26 -12.50
N TYR A 250 11.28 -1.07 -12.23
CA TYR A 250 11.67 -0.10 -13.25
C TYR A 250 13.18 0.13 -13.24
N SER A 251 13.73 0.46 -14.41
CA SER A 251 15.03 1.13 -14.44
C SER A 251 14.90 2.56 -13.92
N LYS A 252 15.93 3.01 -13.19
CA LYS A 252 16.01 4.37 -12.67
C LYS A 252 15.95 5.41 -13.79
N GLU A 253 16.67 5.17 -14.88
CA GLU A 253 16.67 6.03 -16.07
C GLU A 253 15.26 6.20 -16.65
N PHE A 254 14.54 5.09 -16.86
CA PHE A 254 13.18 5.11 -17.38
C PHE A 254 12.27 5.94 -16.49
N LEU A 255 12.19 5.62 -15.20
CA LEU A 255 11.24 6.25 -14.30
C LEU A 255 11.56 7.74 -14.10
N PHE A 256 12.84 8.09 -13.97
CA PHE A 256 13.26 9.48 -13.76
C PHE A 256 13.07 10.32 -15.02
N SER A 257 13.21 9.74 -16.21
CA SER A 257 12.90 10.44 -17.48
C SER A 257 11.43 10.86 -17.55
N ILE A 258 10.51 10.06 -16.99
CA ILE A 258 9.08 10.38 -16.94
C ILE A 258 8.85 11.54 -15.97
N PHE A 259 9.44 11.51 -14.77
CA PHE A 259 9.34 12.62 -13.83
C PHE A 259 9.81 13.94 -14.44
N SER A 260 10.99 13.93 -15.07
CA SER A 260 11.58 15.10 -15.71
C SER A 260 10.69 15.67 -16.82
N ARG A 261 10.10 14.81 -17.67
CA ARG A 261 9.17 15.22 -18.73
C ARG A 261 7.98 16.03 -18.21
N TYR A 262 7.55 15.78 -16.98
CA TYR A 262 6.42 16.45 -16.35
C TYR A 262 6.86 17.51 -15.31
N GLY A 263 8.11 17.98 -15.34
CA GLY A 263 8.60 19.04 -14.44
C GLY A 263 8.60 18.61 -12.97
N LEU A 264 8.84 17.32 -12.71
CA LEU A 264 9.04 16.77 -11.37
C LEU A 264 10.53 16.45 -11.19
N VAL A 265 11.17 17.17 -10.28
CA VAL A 265 12.59 17.01 -9.98
C VAL A 265 12.74 16.03 -8.83
N VAL A 266 13.62 15.05 -9.01
CA VAL A 266 14.02 14.13 -7.92
C VAL A 266 14.94 14.89 -6.97
N GLU A 267 14.47 15.18 -5.75
CA GLU A 267 15.28 15.77 -4.68
C GLU A 267 16.08 14.71 -3.94
N GLU A 268 15.50 13.52 -3.74
CA GLU A 268 16.15 12.42 -3.06
C GLU A 268 15.65 11.07 -3.58
N PHE A 269 16.56 10.11 -3.67
CA PHE A 269 16.29 8.72 -4.01
C PHE A 269 16.96 7.82 -2.98
N ARG A 270 16.18 6.96 -2.32
CA ARG A 270 16.72 5.97 -1.37
C ARG A 270 16.36 4.58 -1.85
N HIS A 271 17.39 3.82 -2.21
CA HIS A 271 17.23 2.41 -2.48
C HIS A 271 17.45 1.61 -1.19
N HIS A 272 16.43 0.89 -0.75
CA HIS A 272 16.50 0.05 0.44
C HIS A 272 16.82 -1.39 0.03
N GLY A 273 18.09 -1.62 -0.34
CA GLY A 273 18.59 -2.92 -0.80
C GLY A 273 19.09 -3.81 0.35
N GLY A 274 19.07 -5.13 0.11
CA GLY A 274 19.60 -6.18 0.98
C GLY A 274 19.72 -7.49 0.19
N ALA A 275 19.55 -8.65 0.83
CA ALA A 275 19.41 -9.92 0.10
C ALA A 275 18.13 -9.98 -0.78
N PHE A 276 17.12 -9.17 -0.42
CA PHE A 276 15.94 -8.87 -1.22
C PHE A 276 15.73 -7.34 -1.23
N PRO A 277 15.26 -6.74 -2.34
CA PRO A 277 14.97 -5.33 -2.41
C PRO A 277 13.71 -5.02 -1.61
N SER A 278 13.82 -4.06 -0.71
CA SER A 278 12.65 -3.32 -0.22
C SER A 278 12.28 -2.25 -1.25
N GLN A 279 11.08 -1.68 -1.10
CA GLN A 279 10.66 -0.60 -1.99
C GLN A 279 11.64 0.58 -1.87
N SER A 280 12.08 1.13 -3.01
CA SER A 280 12.82 2.39 -3.04
C SER A 280 11.88 3.54 -2.70
N GLU A 281 12.40 4.54 -2.00
CA GLU A 281 11.70 5.80 -1.74
C GLU A 281 12.17 6.86 -2.75
N VAL A 282 11.23 7.61 -3.33
CA VAL A 282 11.52 8.72 -4.25
C VAL A 282 10.83 9.97 -3.72
N TYR A 283 11.62 11.02 -3.51
CA TYR A 283 11.15 12.34 -3.10
C TYR A 283 11.29 13.28 -4.30
N LEU A 284 10.17 13.83 -4.74
CA LEU A 284 10.11 14.76 -5.86
C LEU A 284 9.64 16.13 -5.39
N ARG A 285 10.02 17.15 -6.15
CA ARG A 285 9.48 18.50 -6.06
C ARG A 285 8.93 18.92 -7.42
N LYS A 286 7.73 19.52 -7.43
CA LYS A 286 7.20 20.19 -8.61
C LYS A 286 8.00 21.47 -8.88
N GLU A 287 8.57 21.60 -10.07
CA GLU A 287 9.27 22.82 -10.45
C GLU A 287 8.33 24.02 -10.46
N LYS A 288 8.88 25.19 -10.16
CA LYS A 288 8.21 26.47 -10.42
C LYS A 288 8.41 26.78 -11.88
N VAL A 289 7.35 27.09 -12.62
CA VAL A 289 7.53 27.62 -13.97
C VAL A 289 8.23 28.96 -13.82
N ALA A 290 9.37 29.15 -14.50
CA ALA A 290 10.04 30.45 -14.51
C ALA A 290 9.07 31.47 -15.10
N ALA A 291 8.73 32.49 -14.31
CA ALA A 291 7.84 33.59 -14.70
C ALA A 291 8.46 34.46 -15.80
#